data_AF-A0A1D6F0Y0-F1
#
_entry.id   AF-A0A1D6F0Y0-F1
#
_cell.length_a   1.000
_cell.length_b   1.000
_cell.length_c   1.000
_cell.angle_alpha   90.00
_cell.angle_beta   90.00
_cell.angle_gamma   90.00
#
_symmetry.space_group_name_H-M   'P 1'
#
loop_
_entity.id
_entity.type
_entity.pdbx_description
1 polymer ?
#
loop_
_entity_poly.entity_id
_entity_poly.type
_entity_poly.pdbx_seq_one_letter_code
_entity_poly.pdbx_strand_id
1 'polypeptide(L)'
;MGGVPWNRVELTLLVLYALGFYLVVIWRSLRLSHEYSGRLYGLRVGSLAGHLNDLSDAQWRNFRGNLPILTVVMGAFLILVNTLRYCYGLKGRGTALLWLILSLSYLCYLHGACVVFVLLIALINYSIVKLFAHYKYCTSLIWSFNLSVLILNRVYEGYSFSLFGLDSLCSCI
;
A
#
# COMPACT_ATOMS: atom_id res chain seq x y z
N MET A 1 -47.79 22.91 5.59
CA MET A 1 -47.32 21.89 4.64
C MET A 1 -45.87 22.20 4.31
N GLY A 2 -44.93 21.60 5.05
CA GLY A 2 -43.49 21.85 4.89
C GLY A 2 -42.97 21.09 3.68
N GLY A 3 -42.59 21.81 2.62
CA GLY A 3 -41.95 21.23 1.45
C GLY A 3 -40.64 20.55 1.85
N VAL A 4 -40.50 19.27 1.49
CA VAL A 4 -39.26 18.53 1.70
C VAL A 4 -38.13 19.31 1.01
N PRO A 5 -37.01 19.63 1.69
CA PRO A 5 -35.94 20.39 1.07
C PRO A 5 -35.41 19.60 -0.12
N TRP A 6 -35.45 20.18 -1.32
CA TRP A 6 -35.05 19.53 -2.57
C TRP A 6 -33.68 18.84 -2.47
N ASN A 7 -32.73 19.44 -1.76
CA ASN A 7 -31.39 18.90 -1.50
C ASN A 7 -31.40 17.57 -0.70
N ARG A 8 -32.39 17.35 0.17
CA ARG A 8 -32.55 16.09 0.93
C ARG A 8 -33.01 14.95 0.03
N VAL A 9 -33.88 15.25 -0.94
CA VAL A 9 -34.36 14.27 -1.93
C VAL A 9 -33.23 13.89 -2.89
N GLU A 10 -32.47 14.87 -3.39
CA GLU A 10 -31.31 14.63 -4.26
C GLU A 10 -30.26 13.76 -3.56
N LEU A 11 -29.88 14.10 -2.32
CA LEU A 11 -28.94 13.29 -1.54
C LEU A 11 -29.45 11.87 -1.33
N THR A 12 -30.75 11.69 -1.05
CA THR A 12 -31.34 10.37 -0.83
C THR A 12 -31.30 9.53 -2.12
N LEU A 13 -31.57 10.15 -3.28
CA LEU A 13 -31.46 9.48 -4.58
C LEU A 13 -30.02 9.09 -4.91
N LEU A 14 -29.05 9.97 -4.64
CA LEU A 14 -27.63 9.67 -4.83
C LEU A 14 -27.16 8.51 -3.94
N VAL A 15 -27.61 8.49 -2.68
CA VAL A 15 -27.29 7.41 -1.73
C VAL A 15 -27.92 6.09 -2.17
N LEU A 16 -29.19 6.09 -2.60
CA LEU A 16 -29.86 4.89 -3.12
C LEU A 16 -29.21 4.38 -4.39
N TYR A 17 -28.82 5.27 -5.30
CA TYR A 17 -28.09 4.93 -6.50
C TYR A 17 -26.73 4.31 -6.17
N ALA A 18 -25.95 4.92 -5.26
CA ALA A 18 -24.67 4.39 -4.84
C ALA A 18 -24.81 3.01 -4.18
N LEU A 19 -25.78 2.84 -3.28
CA LEU A 19 -26.09 1.55 -2.65
C LEU A 19 -26.47 0.49 -3.70
N GLY A 20 -27.39 0.82 -4.62
CA GLY A 20 -27.79 -0.08 -5.70
C GLY A 20 -26.62 -0.48 -6.58
N PHE A 21 -25.78 0.50 -6.98
CA PHE A 21 -24.57 0.25 -7.76
C PHE A 21 -23.61 -0.69 -7.03
N TYR A 22 -23.29 -0.43 -5.77
CA TYR A 22 -22.40 -1.30 -4.99
C TYR A 22 -22.99 -2.69 -4.79
N LEU A 23 -24.29 -2.81 -4.52
CA LEU A 23 -24.97 -4.10 -4.40
C LEU A 23 -24.91 -4.90 -5.70
N VAL A 24 -25.13 -4.26 -6.86
CA VAL A 24 -25.00 -4.91 -8.18
C VAL A 24 -23.57 -5.35 -8.45
N VAL A 25 -22.56 -4.52 -8.13
CA VAL A 25 -21.15 -4.88 -8.30
C VAL A 25 -20.75 -6.04 -7.41
N ILE A 26 -21.18 -6.03 -6.14
CA ILE A 26 -20.91 -7.12 -5.18
C ILE A 26 -21.61 -8.39 -5.65
N TRP A 27 -22.89 -8.32 -5.99
CA TRP A 27 -23.65 -9.49 -6.46
C TRP A 27 -23.05 -10.08 -7.74
N ARG A 28 -22.68 -9.24 -8.71
CA ARG A 28 -22.02 -9.67 -9.94
C ARG A 28 -20.68 -10.33 -9.64
N SER A 29 -19.86 -9.72 -8.78
CA SER A 29 -18.58 -10.28 -8.36
C SER A 29 -18.74 -11.63 -7.65
N LEU A 30 -19.74 -11.76 -6.77
CA LEU A 30 -20.05 -13.03 -6.07
C LEU A 30 -20.55 -14.10 -7.04
N ARG A 31 -21.40 -13.73 -8.00
CA ARG A 31 -21.91 -14.65 -9.02
C ARG A 31 -20.77 -15.17 -9.91
N LEU A 32 -19.92 -14.27 -10.41
CA LEU A 32 -18.72 -14.63 -11.16
C LEU A 32 -17.77 -15.50 -10.33
N SER A 33 -17.57 -15.17 -9.06
CA SER A 33 -16.75 -15.97 -8.16
C SER A 33 -17.31 -17.38 -7.98
N HIS A 34 -18.62 -17.53 -7.80
CA HIS A 34 -19.27 -18.83 -7.65
C HIS A 34 -19.15 -19.68 -8.93
N GLU A 35 -19.39 -19.06 -10.09
CA GLU A 35 -19.38 -19.72 -11.40
C GLU A 35 -17.97 -20.16 -11.85
N TYR A 36 -16.93 -19.42 -11.45
CA TYR A 36 -15.53 -19.76 -11.76
C TYR A 36 -14.75 -20.40 -10.60
N SER A 37 -15.39 -20.64 -9.45
CA SER A 37 -14.76 -21.11 -8.20
C SER A 37 -13.92 -22.40 -8.35
N GLY A 38 -14.28 -23.29 -9.27
CA GLY A 38 -13.63 -24.59 -9.46
C GLY A 38 -12.50 -24.65 -10.50
N ARG A 39 -12.24 -23.59 -11.27
CA ARG A 39 -11.34 -23.63 -12.45
C ARG A 39 -10.35 -22.48 -12.56
N LEU A 40 -10.01 -21.86 -11.44
CA LEU A 40 -9.01 -20.80 -11.43
C LEU A 40 -7.59 -21.41 -11.39
N TYR A 41 -6.90 -21.37 -12.52
CA TYR A 41 -5.51 -21.81 -12.63
C TYR A 41 -4.58 -20.87 -11.85
N GLY A 42 -3.65 -21.43 -11.07
CA GLY A 42 -2.59 -20.67 -10.39
C GLY A 42 -2.86 -20.29 -8.94
N LEU A 43 -4.03 -20.62 -8.37
CA LEU A 43 -4.20 -20.48 -6.91
C LEU A 43 -3.42 -21.54 -6.17
N ARG A 44 -2.78 -21.13 -5.08
CA ARG A 44 -2.12 -22.05 -4.15
C ARG A 44 -2.82 -22.02 -2.81
N VAL A 45 -2.68 -23.11 -2.07
CA VAL A 45 -3.22 -23.24 -0.72
C VAL A 45 -2.59 -22.18 0.19
N GLY A 46 -3.41 -21.31 0.77
CA GLY A 46 -2.99 -20.27 1.70
C GLY A 46 -2.87 -20.77 3.13
N SER A 47 -2.14 -20.00 3.95
CA SER A 47 -1.88 -20.30 5.38
C SER A 47 -3.15 -20.30 6.26
N LEU A 48 -4.20 -19.59 5.84
CA LEU A 48 -5.47 -19.51 6.58
C LEU A 48 -6.44 -20.60 6.07
N ALA A 49 -6.59 -21.66 6.87
CA ALA A 49 -7.62 -22.70 6.73
C ALA A 49 -7.72 -23.37 5.34
N GLY A 50 -6.60 -23.48 4.62
CA GLY A 50 -6.55 -24.16 3.32
C GLY A 50 -7.24 -23.38 2.19
N HIS A 51 -7.60 -22.11 2.40
CA HIS A 51 -8.24 -21.29 1.39
C HIS A 51 -7.29 -21.06 0.20
N LEU A 52 -7.77 -21.33 -1.01
CA LEU A 52 -7.02 -21.06 -2.24
C LEU A 52 -6.81 -19.56 -2.38
N ASN A 53 -5.57 -19.16 -2.61
CA ASN A 53 -5.16 -17.76 -2.59
C ASN A 53 -4.44 -17.41 -3.89
N ASP A 54 -4.76 -16.23 -4.43
CA ASP A 54 -4.08 -15.69 -5.59
C ASP A 54 -2.67 -15.23 -5.21
N LEU A 55 -1.68 -15.78 -5.91
CA LEU A 55 -0.25 -15.53 -5.73
C LEU A 55 0.42 -15.15 -7.05
N SER A 56 -0.36 -14.70 -8.03
CA SER A 56 0.13 -14.19 -9.32
C SER A 56 1.03 -12.96 -9.16
N ASP A 57 0.72 -12.09 -8.19
CA ASP A 57 1.51 -10.91 -7.87
C ASP A 57 2.73 -11.27 -6.99
N ALA A 58 3.93 -11.06 -7.53
CA ALA A 58 5.19 -11.33 -6.85
C ALA A 58 5.41 -10.41 -5.63
N GLN A 59 4.98 -9.15 -5.69
CA GLN A 59 5.12 -8.20 -4.58
C GLN A 59 4.23 -8.61 -3.41
N TRP A 60 2.97 -8.93 -3.69
CA TRP A 60 2.02 -9.37 -2.68
C TRP A 60 2.40 -10.72 -2.05
N ARG A 61 2.92 -11.65 -2.86
CA ARG A 61 3.44 -12.94 -2.38
C ARG A 61 4.64 -12.74 -1.44
N ASN A 62 5.62 -11.94 -1.82
CA ASN A 62 6.80 -11.67 -1.01
C ASN A 62 6.44 -10.91 0.27
N PHE A 63 5.57 -9.91 0.19
CA PHE A 63 5.10 -9.17 1.36
C PHE A 63 4.43 -10.11 2.36
N ARG A 64 3.46 -10.93 1.91
CA ARG A 64 2.76 -11.87 2.78
C ARG A 64 3.65 -12.96 3.36
N GLY A 65 4.57 -13.50 2.57
CA GLY A 65 5.54 -14.49 3.04
C GLY A 65 6.42 -13.95 4.16
N ASN A 66 6.74 -12.66 4.13
CA ASN A 66 7.58 -11.98 5.12
C ASN A 66 6.79 -11.29 6.24
N LEU A 67 5.45 -11.32 6.22
CA LEU A 67 4.61 -10.70 7.27
C LEU A 67 4.98 -11.19 8.68
N PRO A 68 5.13 -12.50 8.97
CA PRO A 68 5.48 -12.96 10.31
C PRO A 68 6.82 -12.39 10.80
N ILE A 69 7.84 -12.40 9.94
CA ILE A 69 9.16 -11.85 10.24
C ILE A 69 9.04 -10.34 10.49
N LEU A 70 8.31 -9.63 9.64
CA LEU A 70 8.07 -8.20 9.78
C LEU A 70 7.34 -7.86 11.09
N THR A 71 6.40 -8.71 11.54
CA THR A 71 5.70 -8.50 12.82
C THR A 71 6.64 -8.66 14.02
N VAL A 72 7.54 -9.64 13.99
CA VAL A 72 8.55 -9.83 15.05
C VAL A 72 9.51 -8.64 15.09
N VAL A 73 9.98 -8.19 13.92
CA VAL A 73 10.87 -7.04 13.81
C VAL A 73 10.18 -5.75 14.28
N MET A 74 8.90 -5.56 13.92
CA MET A 74 8.11 -4.42 14.42
C MET A 74 7.98 -4.45 15.95
N GLY A 75 7.76 -5.62 16.55
CA GLY A 75 7.76 -5.79 18.00
C GLY A 75 9.09 -5.40 18.63
N ALA A 76 10.20 -5.89 18.09
CA ALA A 76 11.55 -5.54 18.55
C ALA A 76 11.84 -4.04 18.40
N PHE A 77 11.44 -3.44 17.27
CA PHE A 77 11.57 -2.01 17.01
C PHE A 77 10.82 -1.18 18.07
N LEU A 78 9.58 -1.55 18.40
CA LEU A 78 8.77 -0.87 19.41
C LEU A 78 9.41 -0.94 20.79
N ILE A 79 9.90 -2.12 21.18
CA ILE A 79 10.60 -2.32 22.45
C ILE A 79 11.86 -1.45 22.52
N LEU A 80 12.66 -1.46 21.45
CA LEU A 80 13.89 -0.66 21.36
C LEU A 80 13.60 0.84 21.50
N VAL A 81 12.64 1.37 20.73
CA VAL A 81 12.32 2.80 20.76
C VAL A 81 11.73 3.22 22.10
N ASN A 82 10.87 2.39 22.71
CA ASN A 82 10.32 2.68 24.03
C ASN A 82 11.40 2.64 25.12
N THR A 83 12.33 1.69 25.05
CA THR A 83 13.46 1.59 25.99
C THR A 83 14.37 2.82 25.85
N LEU A 84 14.76 3.19 24.63
CA LEU A 84 15.58 4.39 24.38
C LEU A 84 14.86 5.66 24.82
N ARG A 85 13.55 5.78 24.56
CA ARG A 85 12.74 6.91 25.02
C ARG A 85 12.71 7.00 26.55
N TYR A 86 12.61 5.87 27.24
CA TYR A 86 12.62 5.79 28.70
C TYR A 86 13.99 6.17 29.28
N CYS A 87 15.07 5.57 28.77
CA CYS A 87 16.44 5.79 29.27
C CYS A 87 16.95 7.22 29.04
N TYR A 88 16.68 7.80 27.87
CA TYR A 88 17.21 9.13 27.50
C TYR A 88 16.19 10.26 27.70
N GLY A 89 14.99 9.97 28.22
CA GLY A 89 13.96 10.97 28.53
C GLY A 89 13.53 11.83 27.34
N LEU A 90 13.66 11.33 26.10
CA LEU A 90 13.41 12.14 24.91
C LEU A 90 11.93 12.52 24.80
N LYS A 91 11.67 13.82 24.64
CA LYS A 91 10.33 14.38 24.41
C LYS A 91 10.23 15.03 23.03
N GLY A 92 9.07 14.85 22.40
CA GLY A 92 8.67 15.52 21.17
C GLY A 92 9.58 15.19 19.97
N ARG A 93 10.38 16.18 19.56
CA ARG A 93 11.22 16.11 18.34
C ARG A 93 12.27 15.01 18.39
N GLY A 94 12.87 14.77 19.56
CA GLY A 94 13.90 13.72 19.71
C GLY A 94 13.34 12.32 19.46
N THR A 95 12.12 12.06 19.92
CA THR A 95 11.43 10.79 19.64
C THR A 95 11.15 10.66 18.15
N ALA A 96 10.61 11.69 17.49
CA ALA A 96 10.34 11.65 16.06
C ALA A 96 11.61 11.39 15.22
N LEU A 97 12.74 12.01 15.57
CA LEU A 97 14.03 11.75 14.93
C LEU A 97 14.51 10.31 15.14
N LEU A 98 14.36 9.75 16.33
CA LEU A 98 14.71 8.35 16.59
C LEU A 98 13.87 7.39 15.76
N TRP A 99 12.55 7.61 15.70
CA TRP A 99 11.65 6.83 14.84
C TRP A 99 12.07 6.92 13.37
N LEU A 100 12.40 8.12 12.90
CA LEU A 100 12.83 8.35 11.51
C LEU A 100 14.17 7.68 11.21
N ILE A 101 15.19 7.85 12.05
CA ILE A 101 16.52 7.26 11.83
C ILE A 101 16.43 5.73 11.87
N LEU A 102 15.73 5.17 12.85
CA LEU A 102 15.62 3.73 12.99
C LEU A 102 14.82 3.13 11.81
N SER A 103 13.71 3.74 11.42
CA SER A 103 12.93 3.27 10.26
C SER A 103 13.70 3.41 8.94
N LEU A 104 14.42 4.51 8.74
CA LEU A 104 15.26 4.70 7.55
C LEU A 104 16.40 3.69 7.51
N SER A 105 17.07 3.44 8.63
CA SER A 105 18.13 2.43 8.71
C SER A 105 17.62 1.02 8.37
N TYR A 106 16.43 0.67 8.87
CA TYR A 106 15.79 -0.60 8.56
C TYR A 106 15.37 -0.72 7.09
N LEU A 107 14.87 0.37 6.50
CA LEU A 107 14.51 0.41 5.10
C LEU A 107 15.73 0.23 4.19
N CYS A 108 16.85 0.87 4.52
CA CYS A 108 18.13 0.68 3.83
C CYS A 108 18.63 -0.77 3.97
N TYR A 109 18.46 -1.40 5.13
CA TYR A 109 18.83 -2.80 5.35
C TYR A 109 18.01 -3.77 4.47
N LEU A 110 16.69 -3.57 4.38
CA LEU A 110 15.81 -4.45 3.60
C LEU A 110 15.99 -4.29 2.08
N HIS A 111 16.10 -3.06 1.61
CA HIS A 111 16.07 -2.77 0.17
C HIS A 111 17.45 -2.51 -0.44
N GLY A 112 18.51 -2.36 0.37
CA GLY A 112 19.84 -2.03 -0.13
C GLY A 112 19.81 -0.77 -1.00
N ALA A 113 20.32 -0.87 -2.22
CA ALA A 113 20.30 0.23 -3.21
C ALA A 113 18.89 0.58 -3.73
N CYS A 114 17.90 -0.31 -3.60
CA CYS A 114 16.53 -0.08 -4.09
C CYS A 114 15.76 0.93 -3.24
N VAL A 115 16.29 1.26 -2.06
CA VAL A 115 15.68 2.24 -1.15
C VAL A 115 15.48 3.60 -1.83
N VAL A 116 16.33 3.95 -2.80
CA VAL A 116 16.23 5.21 -3.56
C VAL A 116 14.88 5.32 -4.27
N PHE A 117 14.39 4.23 -4.89
CA PHE A 117 13.09 4.25 -5.57
C PHE A 117 11.93 4.41 -4.58
N VAL A 118 11.99 3.71 -3.45
CA VAL A 118 10.96 3.81 -2.39
C VAL A 118 10.90 5.23 -1.84
N LEU A 119 12.07 5.82 -1.53
CA LEU A 119 12.16 7.20 -1.06
C LEU A 119 11.72 8.21 -2.14
N LEU A 120 12.03 7.98 -3.41
CA LEU A 120 11.63 8.84 -4.51
C LEU A 120 10.11 8.80 -4.72
N ILE A 121 9.49 7.61 -4.71
CA ILE A 121 8.03 7.46 -4.78
C ILE A 121 7.36 8.15 -3.59
N ALA A 122 7.92 7.99 -2.38
CA ALA A 122 7.40 8.65 -1.18
C ALA A 122 7.55 10.18 -1.25
N LEU A 123 8.69 10.68 -1.75
CA LEU A 123 8.97 12.12 -1.89
C LEU A 123 8.07 12.76 -2.95
N ILE A 124 7.82 12.08 -4.08
CA ILE A 124 6.89 12.57 -5.11
C ILE A 124 5.47 12.60 -4.54
N ASN A 125 5.00 11.54 -3.87
CA ASN A 125 3.68 11.55 -3.23
C ASN A 125 3.55 12.69 -2.20
N TYR A 126 4.57 12.89 -1.37
CA TYR A 126 4.61 14.01 -0.42
C TYR A 126 4.57 15.37 -1.12
N SER A 127 5.33 15.52 -2.21
CA SER A 127 5.39 16.77 -3.00
C SER A 127 4.05 17.07 -3.67
N ILE A 128 3.38 16.05 -4.22
CA ILE A 128 2.04 16.19 -4.81
C ILE A 128 1.06 16.69 -3.74
N VAL A 129 1.02 16.03 -2.58
CA VAL A 129 0.14 16.46 -1.48
C VAL A 129 0.49 17.87 -1.03
N LYS A 130 1.77 18.21 -0.89
CA LYS A 130 2.20 19.52 -0.37
C LYS A 130 1.89 20.67 -1.33
N LEU A 131 2.10 20.47 -2.63
CA LEU A 131 1.86 21.48 -3.67
C LEU A 131 0.37 21.58 -4.02
N PHE A 132 -0.35 20.45 -4.05
CA PHE A 132 -1.72 20.38 -4.52
C PHE A 132 -2.77 20.25 -3.39
N ALA A 133 -2.39 20.40 -2.11
CA ALA A 133 -3.28 20.28 -0.95
C ALA A 133 -4.58 21.12 -1.05
N HIS A 134 -4.51 22.28 -1.72
CA HIS A 134 -5.65 23.19 -1.88
C HIS A 134 -6.52 22.92 -3.12
N TYR A 135 -6.12 22.01 -4.00
CA TYR A 135 -6.82 21.76 -5.27
C TYR A 135 -7.72 20.53 -5.19
N LYS A 136 -8.96 20.66 -5.71
CA LYS A 136 -9.95 19.57 -5.77
C LYS A 136 -9.48 18.32 -6.55
N TYR A 137 -8.48 18.47 -7.42
CA TYR A 137 -7.93 17.39 -8.24
C TYR A 137 -6.75 16.63 -7.59
N CYS A 138 -6.36 16.98 -6.37
CA CYS A 138 -5.24 16.34 -5.65
C CYS A 138 -5.39 14.82 -5.59
N THR A 139 -6.59 14.34 -5.25
CA THR A 139 -6.89 12.90 -5.22
C THR A 139 -6.66 12.27 -6.58
N SER A 140 -7.18 12.85 -7.66
CA SER A 140 -7.01 12.29 -9.01
C SER A 140 -5.55 12.22 -9.43
N LEU A 141 -4.74 13.24 -9.12
CA LEU A 141 -3.31 13.25 -9.45
C LEU A 141 -2.53 12.16 -8.70
N ILE A 142 -2.81 11.99 -7.41
CA ILE A 142 -2.18 10.93 -6.60
C ILE A 142 -2.53 9.55 -7.16
N TRP A 143 -3.81 9.31 -7.48
CA TRP A 143 -4.25 8.04 -8.06
C TRP A 143 -3.59 7.77 -9.42
N SER A 144 -3.54 8.77 -10.30
CA SER A 144 -2.88 8.64 -11.61
C SER A 144 -1.38 8.34 -11.46
N PHE A 145 -0.69 8.99 -10.52
CA PHE A 145 0.72 8.72 -10.25
C PHE A 145 0.94 7.29 -9.74
N ASN A 146 0.17 6.85 -8.75
CA ASN A 146 0.29 5.50 -8.19
C ASN A 146 -0.02 4.42 -9.24
N LEU A 147 -1.04 4.62 -10.07
CA LEU A 147 -1.35 3.71 -11.18
C LEU A 147 -0.24 3.67 -12.22
N SER A 148 0.35 4.82 -12.54
CA SER A 148 1.49 4.90 -13.47
C SER A 148 2.70 4.14 -12.93
N VAL A 149 3.01 4.25 -11.64
CA VAL A 149 4.10 3.49 -11.00
C VAL A 149 3.84 1.99 -11.07
N LEU A 150 2.60 1.53 -10.86
CA LEU A 150 2.24 0.11 -11.01
C LEU A 150 2.44 -0.38 -12.45
N ILE A 151 2.02 0.42 -13.45
CA ILE A 151 2.21 0.08 -14.87
C ILE A 151 3.69 0.05 -15.22
N LEU A 152 4.48 1.03 -14.77
CA LEU A 152 5.93 1.08 -14.98
C LEU A 152 6.59 -0.17 -14.39
N ASN A 153 6.24 -0.54 -13.15
CA ASN A 153 6.77 -1.74 -12.51
C ASN A 153 6.46 -3.00 -13.33
N ARG A 154 5.25 -3.10 -13.89
CA ARG A 154 4.84 -4.22 -14.76
C ARG A 154 5.59 -4.23 -16.10
N VAL A 155 5.81 -3.08 -16.73
CA VAL A 155 6.47 -2.96 -18.04
C VAL A 155 7.98 -3.23 -17.95
N TYR A 156 8.61 -2.79 -16.87
CA TYR A 156 10.05 -2.96 -16.67
C TYR A 156 10.44 -4.28 -16.01
N GLU A 157 9.46 -5.16 -15.70
CA GLU A 157 9.65 -6.44 -14.99
C GLU A 157 10.51 -6.32 -13.72
N GLY A 158 10.46 -5.15 -13.06
CA GLY A 158 11.32 -4.77 -11.94
C GLY A 158 12.21 -3.56 -12.20
N TYR A 159 12.91 -3.12 -11.15
CA TYR A 159 13.90 -2.04 -11.26
C TYR A 159 15.28 -2.66 -11.50
N SER A 160 15.72 -2.70 -12.75
CA SER A 160 17.05 -3.18 -13.12
C SER A 160 18.12 -2.11 -12.81
N PHE A 161 19.11 -2.49 -12.00
CA PHE A 161 20.22 -1.62 -11.56
C PHE A 161 21.30 -1.36 -12.61
N SER A 162 21.01 -1.56 -13.90
CA SER A 162 22.00 -1.33 -14.95
C SER A 162 22.42 0.14 -15.09
N LEU A 163 21.68 1.09 -14.49
CA LEU A 163 22.03 2.51 -14.50
C LEU A 163 23.08 2.91 -13.44
N PHE A 164 23.33 2.09 -12.42
CA PHE A 164 24.25 2.42 -11.32
C PHE A 164 25.60 1.67 -11.38
N GLY A 165 25.85 0.84 -12.39
CA GLY A 165 27.17 0.24 -12.64
C GLY A 165 27.71 -0.65 -11.51
N LEU A 166 26.83 -1.15 -10.62
CA LEU A 166 27.19 -2.14 -9.61
C LEU A 166 26.62 -3.51 -10.05
N ASP A 167 27.36 -4.18 -10.92
CA ASP A 167 27.01 -5.47 -11.56
C ASP A 167 26.98 -6.69 -10.62
N SER A 168 26.79 -6.51 -9.32
CA SER A 168 26.66 -7.66 -8.42
C SER A 168 25.83 -7.33 -7.19
N LEU A 169 24.81 -8.16 -6.95
CA LEU A 169 24.00 -8.26 -5.73
C LEU A 169 22.82 -7.29 -5.58
N CYS A 170 21.83 -7.36 -6.47
CA CYS A 170 20.41 -7.34 -6.07
C CYS A 170 19.49 -7.51 -7.27
N SER A 171 19.06 -8.75 -7.54
CA SER A 171 17.77 -8.94 -8.20
C SER A 171 16.70 -8.62 -7.18
N CYS A 172 16.13 -7.41 -7.24
CA CYS A 172 14.92 -7.09 -6.51
C CYS A 172 13.70 -7.51 -7.35
N ILE A 173 13.20 -8.73 -7.10
CA ILE A 173 11.80 -9.19 -7.16
C ILE A 173 11.67 -10.53 -6.43
#